data_AF-A0A831V2B1-F1
#
_entry.id   AF-A0A831V2B1-F1
#
_cell.length_a   1.000
_cell.length_b   1.000
_cell.length_c   1.000
_cell.angle_alpha   90.00
_cell.angle_beta   90.00
_cell.angle_gamma   90.00
#
_symmetry.space_group_name_H-M   'P 1'
#
loop_
_entity.id
_entity.type
_entity.pdbx_description
1 polymer ?
#
loop_
_entity_poly.entity_id
_entity_poly.type
_entity_poly.pdbx_seq_one_letter_code
_entity_poly.pdbx_strand_id
1 'polypeptide(L)'
;MVAVNRSGRFLRLVALTAGVVGAALAVASPLRSERVSDIRNTKHNLSVTGPGPVQATGEDEVCVFCHTPHHADQNAPVPLWNRSLSGATYTPYTSSSMDALGLGQPGGSSKLCLSCHDGTIAIGAVNVLDGALTDQDPATADIDVTGTAPGGTVPEGEGAGTGFTRRLGTDLTNDHPISFTYNDNLAFDDGELRPPSSSPEIDNRVPGVRPAVPLEDGQLQCTSCHDPHVRDTVVQNIKFLRLHRFQQVEPVGGQFDAGSDIICLGCHDKEGWVGSAHANSVTADETYDPTAAALRDFPANLPVWQAGCLNCHDTHTVQGATRLLREATDSISVPKSGGSPAQEEACYQCHSSGGAVLNNQGTVNFEVPDIETDFLSLRHMPIAIQPEVHDIGTAPALQPGKDLLESQTLLGKTAPQNRHVECTDCHNP
;
A
#
# COMPACT_ATOMS: atom_id res chain seq x y z
N MET A 1 31.46 -44.53 85.27
CA MET A 1 30.56 -44.14 86.37
C MET A 1 29.22 -43.74 85.76
N VAL A 2 28.16 -44.07 86.51
CA VAL A 2 26.74 -44.09 86.15
C VAL A 2 26.13 -42.68 86.05
N ALA A 3 25.14 -42.52 85.14
CA ALA A 3 23.91 -41.67 85.18
C ALA A 3 23.64 -41.06 83.77
N VAL A 4 22.66 -41.53 82.97
CA VAL A 4 21.19 -41.27 83.03
C VAL A 4 20.89 -39.76 82.84
N ASN A 5 20.20 -39.25 81.81
CA ASN A 5 18.77 -39.46 81.45
C ASN A 5 18.47 -38.75 80.09
N ARG A 6 17.74 -39.38 79.13
CA ARG A 6 16.34 -39.09 78.68
C ARG A 6 16.12 -37.68 78.08
N SER A 7 15.35 -37.44 77.02
CA SER A 7 14.30 -38.19 76.29
C SER A 7 13.65 -37.27 75.25
N GLY A 8 13.00 -37.82 74.21
CA GLY A 8 11.97 -37.12 73.40
C GLY A 8 12.05 -37.43 71.91
N ARG A 9 11.66 -38.64 71.48
CA ARG A 9 10.38 -38.99 70.83
C ARG A 9 10.14 -38.38 69.43
N PHE A 10 10.21 -39.30 68.46
CA PHE A 10 9.67 -39.29 67.11
C PHE A 10 8.31 -38.59 66.93
N LEU A 11 8.19 -37.80 65.86
CA LEU A 11 6.96 -37.69 65.09
C LEU A 11 7.28 -37.64 63.60
N ARG A 12 6.56 -38.47 62.84
CA ARG A 12 6.66 -38.70 61.39
C ARG A 12 6.22 -37.43 60.64
N LEU A 13 6.99 -37.01 59.63
CA LEU A 13 6.48 -36.13 58.57
C LEU A 13 6.44 -36.91 57.26
N VAL A 14 5.24 -36.96 56.69
CA VAL A 14 4.89 -37.56 55.41
C VAL A 14 5.56 -36.76 54.28
N ALA A 15 6.30 -37.44 53.41
CA ALA A 15 6.89 -36.85 52.22
C ALA A 15 5.80 -36.61 51.16
N LEU A 16 5.48 -35.35 50.89
CA LEU A 16 4.70 -34.92 49.74
C LEU A 16 5.67 -34.65 48.59
N THR A 17 5.69 -35.53 47.60
CA THR A 17 6.38 -35.35 46.33
C THR A 17 5.63 -34.30 45.49
N ALA A 18 6.16 -33.08 45.43
CA ALA A 18 5.72 -32.07 44.47
C ALA A 18 6.36 -32.36 43.10
N GLY A 19 5.55 -32.83 42.15
CA GLY A 19 5.93 -32.94 40.75
C GLY A 19 6.04 -31.55 40.13
N VAL A 20 7.24 -31.15 39.74
CA VAL A 20 7.47 -29.97 38.90
C VAL A 20 7.08 -30.34 37.48
N VAL A 21 5.88 -29.98 37.07
CA VAL A 21 5.50 -29.94 35.65
C VAL A 21 6.16 -28.69 35.07
N GLY A 22 7.30 -28.87 34.40
CA GLY A 22 7.91 -27.82 33.59
C GLY A 22 6.98 -27.50 32.42
N ALA A 23 6.26 -26.38 32.50
CA ALA A 23 5.58 -25.81 31.36
C ALA A 23 6.65 -25.34 30.36
N ALA A 24 6.85 -26.11 29.29
CA ALA A 24 7.58 -25.63 28.14
C ALA A 24 6.77 -24.48 27.52
N LEU A 25 7.17 -23.24 27.77
CA LEU A 25 6.73 -22.12 26.95
C LEU A 25 7.23 -22.38 25.53
N ALA A 26 6.34 -22.82 24.65
CA ALA A 26 6.57 -22.76 23.22
C ALA A 26 6.64 -21.27 22.86
N VAL A 27 7.85 -20.74 22.73
CA VAL A 27 8.07 -19.47 22.07
C VAL A 27 7.64 -19.69 20.62
N ALA A 28 6.45 -19.22 20.26
CA ALA A 28 6.03 -19.14 18.88
C ALA A 28 7.04 -18.24 18.17
N SER A 29 7.97 -18.85 17.44
CA SER A 29 8.84 -18.10 16.54
C SER A 29 7.90 -17.51 15.47
N PRO A 30 7.94 -16.20 15.20
CA PRO A 30 7.17 -15.65 14.09
C PRO A 30 7.59 -16.42 12.84
N LEU A 31 6.63 -17.01 12.14
CA LEU A 31 6.86 -17.59 10.83
C LEU A 31 7.43 -16.47 9.97
N ARG A 32 8.73 -16.56 9.62
CA ARG A 32 9.35 -15.52 8.80
C ARG A 32 8.74 -15.59 7.41
N SER A 33 8.11 -14.48 7.03
CA SER A 33 7.68 -14.16 5.68
C SER A 33 8.92 -14.12 4.79
N GLU A 34 9.20 -15.19 4.05
CA GLU A 34 10.32 -15.24 3.11
C GLU A 34 9.83 -14.93 1.70
N ARG A 35 10.41 -13.89 1.08
CA ARG A 35 10.19 -13.57 -0.33
C ARG A 35 10.92 -14.60 -1.19
N VAL A 36 10.16 -15.40 -1.92
CA VAL A 36 10.70 -16.41 -2.84
C VAL A 36 10.45 -15.96 -4.27
N SER A 37 11.48 -16.07 -5.11
CA SER A 37 11.35 -15.83 -6.54
C SER A 37 10.67 -17.02 -7.21
N ASP A 38 9.38 -16.87 -7.52
CA ASP A 38 8.52 -17.93 -8.05
C ASP A 38 7.28 -17.32 -8.73
N ILE A 39 7.49 -16.74 -9.91
CA ILE A 39 6.41 -16.14 -10.72
C ILE A 39 5.28 -17.13 -11.01
N ARG A 40 5.57 -18.43 -11.10
CA ARG A 40 4.60 -19.49 -11.42
C ARG A 40 3.44 -19.54 -10.43
N ASN A 41 3.67 -19.11 -9.20
CA ASN A 41 2.69 -19.11 -8.12
C ASN A 41 2.25 -17.68 -7.75
N THR A 42 2.26 -16.77 -8.74
CA THR A 42 1.77 -15.39 -8.62
C THR A 42 0.58 -15.18 -9.57
N LYS A 43 -0.23 -14.13 -9.35
CA LYS A 43 -1.29 -13.77 -10.33
C LYS A 43 -0.74 -13.29 -11.68
N HIS A 44 0.57 -13.04 -11.80
CA HIS A 44 1.23 -12.74 -13.06
C HIS A 44 1.64 -14.01 -13.84
N ASN A 45 1.45 -15.21 -13.28
CA ASN A 45 1.40 -16.41 -14.11
C ASN A 45 0.05 -16.43 -14.83
N LEU A 46 0.05 -15.98 -16.08
CA LEU A 46 -1.13 -15.91 -16.94
C LEU A 46 -1.30 -17.17 -17.80
N SER A 47 -0.39 -18.15 -17.71
CA SER A 47 -0.53 -19.44 -18.38
C SER A 47 -1.70 -20.27 -17.82
N VAL A 48 -2.02 -21.40 -18.45
CA VAL A 48 -3.00 -22.41 -18.00
C VAL A 48 -2.75 -22.96 -16.60
N THR A 49 -1.59 -22.68 -16.00
CA THR A 49 -1.23 -23.11 -14.64
C THR A 49 -1.30 -21.98 -13.59
N GLY A 50 -1.63 -20.77 -14.02
CA GLY A 50 -1.79 -19.59 -13.18
C GLY A 50 -2.77 -19.77 -12.02
N PRO A 51 -2.48 -19.23 -10.82
CA PRO A 51 -3.40 -19.22 -9.68
C PRO A 51 -4.42 -18.06 -9.74
N GLY A 52 -4.29 -17.14 -10.70
CA GLY A 52 -5.13 -15.95 -10.84
C GLY A 52 -6.43 -16.22 -11.61
N PRO A 53 -7.41 -15.30 -11.53
CA PRO A 53 -8.66 -15.42 -12.29
C PRO A 53 -8.49 -15.09 -13.78
N VAL A 54 -7.41 -14.37 -14.14
CA VAL A 54 -7.03 -14.11 -15.53
C VAL A 54 -6.04 -15.18 -15.95
N GLN A 55 -6.40 -15.95 -16.97
CA GLN A 55 -5.63 -17.13 -17.36
C GLN A 55 -5.87 -17.48 -18.83
N ALA A 56 -4.80 -17.86 -19.51
CA ALA A 56 -4.84 -18.41 -20.85
C ALA A 56 -5.55 -19.76 -20.89
N THR A 57 -6.22 -20.04 -22.00
CA THR A 57 -6.98 -21.28 -22.19
C THR A 57 -6.13 -22.43 -22.72
N GLY A 58 -5.00 -22.13 -23.38
CA GLY A 58 -4.13 -23.12 -24.00
C GLY A 58 -2.62 -22.88 -23.85
N GLU A 59 -2.19 -21.69 -23.45
CA GLU A 59 -0.77 -21.33 -23.33
C GLU A 59 -0.16 -21.79 -21.99
N ASP A 60 0.95 -22.52 -22.01
CA ASP A 60 1.64 -23.06 -20.83
C ASP A 60 2.94 -22.31 -20.47
N GLU A 61 3.48 -21.49 -21.38
CA GLU A 61 4.64 -20.65 -21.14
C GLU A 61 4.28 -19.50 -20.19
N VAL A 62 4.96 -19.47 -19.04
CA VAL A 62 4.69 -18.45 -18.01
C VAL A 62 5.21 -17.07 -18.41
N CYS A 63 6.35 -17.04 -19.11
CA CYS A 63 7.06 -15.79 -19.39
C CYS A 63 6.62 -15.12 -20.70
N VAL A 64 5.94 -15.83 -21.62
CA VAL A 64 5.64 -15.32 -22.97
C VAL A 64 4.79 -14.06 -22.94
N PHE A 65 3.93 -13.89 -21.93
CA PHE A 65 3.12 -12.68 -21.74
C PHE A 65 3.93 -11.41 -21.47
N CYS A 66 5.20 -11.54 -21.07
CA CYS A 66 6.03 -10.42 -20.61
C CYS A 66 7.37 -10.37 -21.34
N HIS A 67 8.01 -11.51 -21.56
CA HIS A 67 9.36 -11.61 -22.07
C HIS A 67 9.44 -12.47 -23.31
N THR A 68 10.34 -12.08 -24.22
CA THR A 68 10.67 -12.86 -25.41
C THR A 68 12.19 -12.97 -25.54
N PRO A 69 12.73 -14.11 -25.98
CA PRO A 69 14.17 -14.25 -26.21
C PRO A 69 14.70 -13.40 -27.37
N HIS A 70 13.83 -12.97 -28.30
CA HIS A 70 14.20 -12.20 -29.49
C HIS A 70 13.01 -11.41 -30.05
N HIS A 71 13.26 -10.38 -30.85
CA HIS A 71 12.21 -9.53 -31.44
C HIS A 71 11.30 -8.89 -30.38
N ALA A 72 11.89 -8.49 -29.25
CA ALA A 72 11.22 -7.62 -28.29
C ALA A 72 10.88 -6.27 -28.91
N ASP A 73 9.94 -5.56 -28.28
CA ASP A 73 9.70 -4.16 -28.61
C ASP A 73 11.00 -3.36 -28.42
N GLN A 74 11.48 -2.75 -29.51
CA GLN A 74 12.73 -1.99 -29.51
C GLN A 74 12.61 -0.66 -28.75
N ASN A 75 11.38 -0.20 -28.50
CA ASN A 75 11.10 0.98 -27.71
C ASN A 75 10.91 0.65 -26.22
N ALA A 76 10.84 -0.63 -25.86
CA ALA A 76 10.73 -1.05 -24.47
C ALA A 76 12.09 -1.04 -23.75
N PRO A 77 12.12 -0.64 -22.47
CA PRO A 77 13.31 -0.79 -21.64
C PRO A 77 13.63 -2.27 -21.42
N VAL A 78 14.89 -2.53 -21.08
CA VAL A 78 15.37 -3.89 -20.79
C VAL A 78 14.70 -4.47 -19.53
N PRO A 79 14.54 -5.81 -19.43
CA PRO A 79 14.93 -6.84 -20.41
C PRO A 79 13.94 -6.94 -21.58
N LEU A 80 14.24 -7.82 -22.55
CA LEU A 80 13.43 -8.05 -23.75
C LEU A 80 11.94 -8.24 -23.42
N TRP A 81 11.12 -7.25 -23.77
CA TRP A 81 9.68 -7.17 -23.49
C TRP A 81 8.85 -7.65 -24.69
N ASN A 82 7.92 -8.57 -24.44
CA ASN A 82 7.14 -9.23 -25.49
C ASN A 82 5.76 -8.59 -25.72
N ARG A 83 5.62 -7.29 -25.46
CA ARG A 83 4.37 -6.58 -25.71
C ARG A 83 4.68 -5.20 -26.28
N SER A 84 3.78 -4.67 -27.08
CA SER A 84 3.80 -3.27 -27.48
C SER A 84 3.65 -2.38 -26.26
N LEU A 85 4.36 -1.26 -26.24
CA LEU A 85 4.09 -0.19 -25.29
C LEU A 85 2.89 0.66 -25.72
N SER A 86 2.08 1.06 -24.75
CA SER A 86 0.95 1.97 -24.98
C SER A 86 1.44 3.34 -25.48
N GLY A 87 0.84 3.81 -26.57
CA GLY A 87 1.03 5.17 -27.10
C GLY A 87 0.20 6.23 -26.39
N ALA A 88 -0.54 5.87 -25.34
CA ALA A 88 -1.38 6.80 -24.61
C ALA A 88 -0.56 7.88 -23.88
N THR A 89 -1.17 9.05 -23.71
CA THR A 89 -0.67 10.10 -22.82
C THR A 89 -1.33 9.92 -21.46
N TYR A 90 -0.53 9.95 -20.41
CA TYR A 90 -0.98 9.78 -19.03
C TYR A 90 -1.10 11.14 -18.36
N THR A 91 -2.01 11.23 -17.40
CA THR A 91 -2.12 12.34 -16.44
C THR A 91 -1.48 11.88 -15.13
N PRO A 92 -0.23 12.27 -14.82
CA PRO A 92 0.42 11.86 -13.58
C PRO A 92 -0.24 12.47 -12.35
N TYR A 93 0.01 11.86 -11.19
CA TYR A 93 -0.32 12.42 -9.90
C TYR A 93 0.25 13.82 -9.72
N THR A 94 -0.54 14.71 -9.13
CA THR A 94 -0.07 16.03 -8.68
C THR A 94 -0.73 16.37 -7.36
N SER A 95 0.01 17.03 -6.48
CA SER A 95 -0.49 17.60 -5.24
C SER A 95 0.33 18.82 -4.89
N SER A 96 -0.29 19.81 -4.26
CA SER A 96 0.33 20.95 -3.61
C SER A 96 1.27 20.56 -2.46
N SER A 97 0.99 19.42 -1.82
CA SER A 97 1.76 18.84 -0.73
C SER A 97 2.91 17.93 -1.20
N MET A 98 3.14 17.84 -2.52
CA MET A 98 4.20 17.03 -3.12
C MET A 98 5.34 17.94 -3.60
N ASP A 99 6.56 17.67 -3.12
CA ASP A 99 7.76 18.41 -3.53
C ASP A 99 8.47 17.83 -4.76
N ALA A 100 8.09 16.62 -5.20
CA ALA A 100 8.56 16.05 -6.46
C ALA A 100 8.02 16.87 -7.64
N LEU A 101 8.90 17.58 -8.35
CA LEU A 101 8.52 18.41 -9.50
C LEU A 101 8.74 17.71 -10.84
N GLY A 102 7.97 18.13 -11.84
CA GLY A 102 8.22 17.78 -13.24
C GLY A 102 7.99 16.32 -13.57
N LEU A 103 6.99 15.69 -12.94
CA LEU A 103 6.55 14.34 -13.29
C LEU A 103 6.20 14.33 -14.80
N GLY A 104 7.07 13.67 -15.57
CA GLY A 104 6.90 13.51 -17.00
C GLY A 104 5.90 12.40 -17.32
N GLN A 105 5.92 11.93 -18.56
CA GLN A 105 5.22 10.69 -18.91
C GLN A 105 5.92 9.49 -18.25
N PRO A 106 5.16 8.46 -17.83
CA PRO A 106 5.76 7.24 -17.28
C PRO A 106 6.81 6.63 -18.21
N GLY A 107 7.97 6.33 -17.65
CA GLY A 107 9.12 5.75 -18.33
C GLY A 107 9.60 4.46 -17.67
N GLY A 108 10.75 3.95 -18.11
CA GLY A 108 11.40 2.78 -17.53
C GLY A 108 10.46 1.59 -17.33
N SER A 109 10.74 0.80 -16.30
CA SER A 109 9.93 -0.38 -15.97
C SER A 109 8.45 -0.09 -15.67
N SER A 110 8.10 1.13 -15.24
CA SER A 110 6.70 1.51 -15.05
C SER A 110 5.89 1.45 -16.35
N LYS A 111 6.50 1.82 -17.48
CA LYS A 111 5.86 1.75 -18.79
C LYS A 111 5.56 0.30 -19.22
N LEU A 112 6.37 -0.66 -18.77
CA LEU A 112 6.11 -2.09 -18.99
C LEU A 112 4.85 -2.53 -18.23
N CYS A 113 4.74 -2.17 -16.94
CA CYS A 113 3.57 -2.47 -16.13
C CYS A 113 2.30 -1.85 -16.73
N LEU A 114 2.39 -0.59 -17.16
CA LEU A 114 1.28 0.12 -17.77
C LEU A 114 0.85 -0.47 -19.12
N SER A 115 1.70 -1.18 -19.86
CA SER A 115 1.29 -1.90 -21.08
C SER A 115 0.20 -2.97 -20.84
N CYS A 116 -0.05 -3.35 -19.58
CA CYS A 116 -1.22 -4.13 -19.17
C CYS A 116 -2.18 -3.28 -18.34
N HIS A 117 -1.66 -2.63 -17.31
CA HIS A 117 -2.46 -2.00 -16.25
C HIS A 117 -3.15 -0.70 -16.66
N ASP A 118 -2.74 -0.08 -17.76
CA ASP A 118 -3.49 1.06 -18.32
C ASP A 118 -4.77 0.63 -19.06
N GLY A 119 -4.94 -0.67 -19.28
CA GLY A 119 -6.13 -1.24 -19.92
C GLY A 119 -6.34 -0.81 -21.36
N THR A 120 -5.27 -0.42 -22.08
CA THR A 120 -5.31 -0.03 -23.50
C THR A 120 -4.98 -1.17 -24.45
N ILE A 121 -4.28 -2.20 -23.97
CA ILE A 121 -3.83 -3.35 -24.77
C ILE A 121 -4.38 -4.64 -24.16
N ALA A 122 -4.82 -5.58 -25.00
CA ALA A 122 -5.24 -6.91 -24.57
C ALA A 122 -4.10 -7.65 -23.86
N ILE A 123 -4.43 -8.46 -22.85
CA ILE A 123 -3.45 -9.24 -22.09
C ILE A 123 -2.80 -10.33 -22.97
N GLY A 124 -3.57 -10.96 -23.85
CA GLY A 124 -3.09 -11.98 -24.78
C GLY A 124 -2.28 -11.44 -25.97
N ALA A 125 -2.31 -10.13 -26.21
CA ALA A 125 -1.59 -9.48 -27.30
C ALA A 125 -0.09 -9.37 -26.94
N VAL A 126 0.68 -10.35 -27.42
CA VAL A 126 2.14 -10.37 -27.32
C VAL A 126 2.76 -9.99 -28.67
N ASN A 127 4.08 -9.75 -28.72
CA ASN A 127 4.79 -9.44 -29.96
C ASN A 127 5.29 -10.70 -30.68
N VAL A 128 5.60 -11.74 -29.91
CA VAL A 128 6.11 -13.03 -30.39
C VAL A 128 5.37 -14.16 -29.69
N LEU A 129 4.83 -15.11 -30.46
CA LEU A 129 4.24 -16.35 -29.97
C LEU A 129 4.73 -17.51 -30.85
N ASP A 130 5.18 -18.61 -30.25
CA ASP A 130 5.69 -19.79 -30.99
C ASP A 130 6.79 -19.46 -32.04
N GLY A 131 7.58 -18.41 -31.79
CA GLY A 131 8.62 -17.94 -32.71
C GLY A 131 8.11 -17.19 -33.94
N ALA A 132 6.80 -16.93 -34.04
CA ALA A 132 6.20 -16.05 -35.04
C ALA A 132 5.88 -14.67 -34.42
N LEU A 133 6.01 -13.61 -35.22
CA LEU A 133 5.55 -12.28 -34.83
C LEU A 133 4.02 -12.26 -34.78
N THR A 134 3.46 -11.71 -33.71
CA THR A 134 2.02 -11.55 -33.48
C THR A 134 1.59 -10.08 -33.51
N ASP A 135 2.54 -9.16 -33.66
CA ASP A 135 2.42 -7.71 -33.48
C ASP A 135 1.70 -6.97 -34.64
N GLN A 136 0.40 -7.21 -34.81
CA GLN A 136 -0.54 -6.49 -35.70
C GLN A 136 -0.86 -7.16 -37.06
N ASP A 137 -0.55 -8.45 -37.26
CA ASP A 137 -1.15 -9.21 -38.36
C ASP A 137 -2.50 -9.81 -37.91
N PRO A 138 -3.65 -9.40 -38.48
CA PRO A 138 -4.94 -10.04 -38.18
C PRO A 138 -5.00 -11.54 -38.56
N ALA A 139 -3.96 -12.10 -39.19
CA ALA A 139 -3.82 -13.52 -39.48
C ALA A 139 -3.07 -14.33 -38.41
N THR A 140 -2.44 -13.69 -37.41
CA THR A 140 -1.79 -14.39 -36.30
C THR A 140 -2.64 -14.31 -35.04
N ALA A 141 -2.78 -15.44 -34.34
CA ALA A 141 -3.62 -15.52 -33.15
C ALA A 141 -2.91 -14.87 -31.96
N ASP A 142 -3.63 -14.00 -31.25
CA ASP A 142 -3.30 -13.63 -29.87
C ASP A 142 -3.46 -14.86 -28.96
N ILE A 143 -2.83 -14.82 -27.79
CA ILE A 143 -3.10 -15.83 -26.76
C ILE A 143 -4.54 -15.67 -26.29
N ASP A 144 -5.35 -16.71 -26.38
CA ASP A 144 -6.71 -16.71 -25.84
C ASP A 144 -6.66 -16.68 -24.31
N VAL A 145 -7.11 -15.56 -23.72
CA VAL A 145 -7.16 -15.34 -22.27
C VAL A 145 -8.60 -15.19 -21.78
N THR A 146 -8.91 -15.82 -20.65
CA THR A 146 -10.20 -15.73 -19.96
C THR A 146 -10.09 -14.90 -18.69
N GLY A 147 -11.24 -14.46 -18.14
CA GLY A 147 -11.28 -13.65 -16.92
C GLY A 147 -10.92 -12.17 -17.13
N THR A 148 -10.82 -11.73 -18.38
CA THR A 148 -10.48 -10.35 -18.78
C THR A 148 -11.70 -9.44 -18.85
N ALA A 149 -11.47 -8.13 -18.86
CA ALA A 149 -12.46 -7.13 -19.29
C ALA A 149 -12.75 -7.22 -20.80
N PRO A 150 -13.77 -6.49 -21.31
CA PRO A 150 -14.00 -6.36 -22.75
C PRO A 150 -12.72 -5.99 -23.51
N GLY A 151 -12.53 -6.60 -24.67
CA GLY A 151 -11.32 -6.43 -25.49
C GLY A 151 -10.08 -7.15 -24.95
N GLY A 152 -10.23 -8.09 -24.00
CA GLY A 152 -9.10 -8.87 -23.48
C GLY A 152 -8.22 -8.12 -22.48
N THR A 153 -8.66 -6.96 -21.99
CA THR A 153 -7.87 -6.06 -21.12
C THR A 153 -7.95 -6.46 -19.64
N VAL A 154 -7.16 -5.81 -18.79
CA VAL A 154 -7.18 -6.03 -17.34
C VAL A 154 -8.60 -5.82 -16.77
N PRO A 155 -9.12 -6.77 -15.98
CA PRO A 155 -10.45 -6.64 -15.39
C PRO A 155 -10.54 -5.46 -14.42
N GLU A 156 -11.71 -4.82 -14.37
CA GLU A 156 -11.93 -3.60 -13.58
C GLU A 156 -12.13 -3.86 -12.08
N GLY A 157 -12.19 -5.12 -11.65
CA GLY A 157 -12.49 -5.47 -10.26
C GLY A 157 -13.86 -4.92 -9.85
N GLU A 158 -13.90 -4.16 -8.76
CA GLU A 158 -15.12 -3.51 -8.25
C GLU A 158 -15.50 -2.23 -9.02
N GLY A 159 -14.74 -1.85 -10.06
CA GLY A 159 -15.04 -0.75 -10.97
C GLY A 159 -13.84 0.17 -11.20
N ALA A 160 -13.74 0.71 -12.42
CA ALA A 160 -12.58 1.49 -12.87
C ALA A 160 -12.30 2.79 -12.08
N GLY A 161 -13.30 3.36 -11.41
CA GLY A 161 -13.14 4.56 -10.58
C GLY A 161 -12.89 4.29 -9.09
N THR A 162 -12.80 3.01 -8.68
CA THR A 162 -12.65 2.59 -7.28
C THR A 162 -11.18 2.35 -6.94
N GLY A 163 -10.82 2.41 -5.65
CA GLY A 163 -9.50 1.96 -5.18
C GLY A 163 -9.28 0.44 -5.23
N PHE A 164 -10.30 -0.32 -5.64
CA PHE A 164 -10.27 -1.79 -5.71
C PHE A 164 -10.04 -2.33 -7.13
N THR A 165 -9.68 -1.46 -8.06
CA THR A 165 -9.30 -1.85 -9.43
C THR A 165 -7.79 -1.97 -9.60
N ARG A 166 -7.36 -2.84 -10.51
CA ARG A 166 -5.97 -2.90 -10.99
C ARG A 166 -5.85 -2.50 -12.46
N ARG A 167 -6.93 -1.97 -13.04
CA ARG A 167 -6.92 -1.25 -14.30
C ARG A 167 -6.73 0.24 -13.96
N LEU A 168 -5.48 0.65 -13.79
CA LEU A 168 -5.11 2.02 -13.42
C LEU A 168 -5.55 3.04 -14.48
N GLY A 169 -5.55 2.63 -15.75
CA GLY A 169 -5.92 3.53 -16.83
C GLY A 169 -4.79 4.48 -17.22
N THR A 170 -5.17 5.60 -17.82
CA THR A 170 -4.25 6.66 -18.26
C THR A 170 -4.35 7.90 -17.38
N ASP A 171 -5.36 7.99 -16.54
CA ASP A 171 -5.45 8.98 -15.49
C ASP A 171 -4.85 8.37 -14.22
N LEU A 172 -3.65 8.82 -13.84
CA LEU A 172 -2.89 8.33 -12.69
C LEU A 172 -2.99 9.32 -11.51
N THR A 173 -4.00 10.21 -11.52
CA THR A 173 -4.16 11.25 -10.49
C THR A 173 -4.57 10.71 -9.12
N ASN A 174 -4.95 9.44 -9.04
CA ASN A 174 -5.27 8.68 -7.84
C ASN A 174 -4.20 7.62 -7.51
N ASP A 175 -3.08 7.60 -8.23
CA ASP A 175 -1.99 6.64 -8.05
C ASP A 175 -0.76 7.28 -7.41
N HIS A 176 -0.01 6.49 -6.65
CA HIS A 176 1.28 6.92 -6.11
C HIS A 176 2.21 7.35 -7.24
N PRO A 177 2.87 8.53 -7.14
CA PRO A 177 3.72 9.04 -8.20
C PRO A 177 4.85 8.06 -8.54
N ILE A 178 5.20 8.01 -9.82
CA ILE A 178 6.25 7.17 -10.42
C ILE A 178 6.97 7.97 -11.50
N SER A 179 8.11 7.46 -11.97
CA SER A 179 8.93 8.06 -13.03
C SER A 179 9.40 9.48 -12.73
N PHE A 180 9.63 9.80 -11.46
CA PHE A 180 10.28 11.02 -11.00
C PHE A 180 11.63 10.70 -10.35
N THR A 181 12.52 11.68 -10.33
CA THR A 181 13.85 11.54 -9.71
C THR A 181 13.72 11.46 -8.20
N TYR A 182 14.20 10.37 -7.60
CA TYR A 182 14.29 10.21 -6.15
C TYR A 182 15.75 10.35 -5.74
N ASN A 183 16.11 11.49 -5.16
CA ASN A 183 17.48 11.82 -4.77
C ASN A 183 17.51 12.56 -3.42
N ASP A 184 18.72 12.78 -2.91
CA ASP A 184 18.92 13.49 -1.64
C ASP A 184 18.30 14.89 -1.65
N ASN A 185 18.37 15.63 -2.76
CA ASN A 185 17.79 16.98 -2.82
C ASN A 185 16.27 16.95 -2.63
N LEU A 186 15.57 16.04 -3.33
CA LEU A 186 14.15 15.84 -3.10
C LEU A 186 13.87 15.46 -1.64
N ALA A 187 14.69 14.57 -1.08
CA ALA A 187 14.53 14.17 0.31
C ALA A 187 14.67 15.34 1.30
N PHE A 188 15.62 16.25 1.04
CA PHE A 188 15.79 17.47 1.82
C PHE A 188 14.70 18.51 1.57
N ASP A 189 14.19 18.63 0.34
CA ASP A 189 13.13 19.59 0.01
C ASP A 189 11.79 19.19 0.62
N ASP A 190 11.49 17.89 0.66
CA ASP A 190 10.29 17.30 1.28
C ASP A 190 10.39 17.27 2.83
N GLY A 191 11.54 16.82 3.36
CA GLY A 191 11.82 16.80 4.80
C GLY A 191 11.34 15.57 5.56
N GLU A 192 10.51 14.70 4.95
CA GLU A 192 10.08 13.42 5.51
C GLU A 192 10.37 12.24 4.56
N LEU A 193 11.27 12.45 3.61
CA LEU A 193 11.80 11.40 2.74
C LEU A 193 13.21 11.01 3.20
N ARG A 194 13.53 9.72 3.06
CA ARG A 194 14.86 9.19 3.37
C ARG A 194 15.84 9.47 2.22
N PRO A 195 16.99 10.13 2.46
CA PRO A 195 17.97 10.40 1.41
C PRO A 195 18.68 9.10 0.99
N PRO A 196 18.72 8.76 -0.32
CA PRO A 196 19.42 7.56 -0.81
C PRO A 196 20.86 7.42 -0.33
N SER A 197 21.61 8.52 -0.18
CA SER A 197 23.01 8.45 0.28
C SER A 197 23.18 7.92 1.71
N SER A 198 22.11 7.93 2.50
CA SER A 198 22.08 7.49 3.90
C SER A 198 21.14 6.32 4.17
N SER A 199 20.46 5.82 3.13
CA SER A 199 19.48 4.73 3.22
C SER A 199 19.94 3.54 2.38
N PRO A 200 20.56 2.50 2.98
CA PRO A 200 21.13 1.37 2.25
C PRO A 200 20.09 0.54 1.46
N GLU A 201 18.82 0.65 1.81
CA GLU A 201 17.69 0.02 1.14
C GLU A 201 17.32 0.68 -0.19
N ILE A 202 17.72 1.94 -0.42
CA ILE A 202 17.42 2.72 -1.62
C ILE A 202 18.70 2.88 -2.47
N ASP A 203 18.72 2.28 -3.66
CA ASP A 203 19.82 2.48 -4.61
C ASP A 203 19.36 2.17 -6.04
N ASN A 204 20.15 2.54 -7.03
CA ASN A 204 19.94 2.12 -8.41
C ASN A 204 20.16 0.61 -8.58
N ARG A 205 19.21 -0.04 -9.23
CA ARG A 205 19.38 -1.44 -9.62
C ARG A 205 20.32 -1.54 -10.82
N VAL A 206 21.52 -2.05 -10.56
CA VAL A 206 22.52 -2.34 -11.60
C VAL A 206 23.01 -3.79 -11.48
N PRO A 207 23.69 -4.36 -12.49
CA PRO A 207 24.24 -5.71 -12.38
C PRO A 207 25.10 -5.87 -11.12
N GLY A 208 24.70 -6.81 -10.25
CA GLY A 208 25.38 -7.08 -8.98
C GLY A 208 24.87 -6.29 -7.77
N VAL A 209 24.04 -5.27 -7.96
CA VAL A 209 23.46 -4.45 -6.89
C VAL A 209 21.94 -4.65 -6.88
N ARG A 210 21.42 -5.12 -5.75
CA ARG A 210 20.01 -5.51 -5.58
C ARG A 210 19.43 -4.89 -4.30
N PRO A 211 19.22 -3.57 -4.29
CA PRO A 211 18.63 -2.88 -3.15
C PRO A 211 17.20 -3.37 -2.92
N ALA A 212 16.70 -3.21 -1.69
CA ALA A 212 15.35 -3.63 -1.34
C ALA A 212 14.28 -2.75 -2.01
N VAL A 213 14.58 -1.46 -2.16
CA VAL A 213 13.80 -0.46 -2.90
C VAL A 213 14.65 0.02 -4.10
N PRO A 214 14.58 -0.67 -5.25
CA PRO A 214 15.37 -0.30 -6.40
C PRO A 214 14.85 0.95 -7.11
N LEU A 215 15.76 1.87 -7.40
CA LEU A 215 15.59 2.93 -8.38
C LEU A 215 16.06 2.46 -9.76
N GLU A 216 15.54 3.11 -10.80
CA GLU A 216 15.94 2.92 -12.20
C GLU A 216 16.40 4.27 -12.74
N ASP A 217 17.69 4.40 -13.06
CA ASP A 217 18.32 5.67 -13.49
C ASP A 217 18.05 6.86 -12.54
N GLY A 218 18.05 6.58 -11.24
CA GLY A 218 17.77 7.54 -10.17
C GLY A 218 16.29 7.87 -10.00
N GLN A 219 15.40 7.16 -10.69
CA GLN A 219 13.96 7.37 -10.63
C GLN A 219 13.24 6.27 -9.85
N LEU A 220 12.20 6.66 -9.11
CA LEU A 220 11.25 5.73 -8.52
C LEU A 220 10.33 5.18 -9.60
N GLN A 221 10.14 3.86 -9.64
CA GLN A 221 9.28 3.18 -10.62
C GLN A 221 8.30 2.24 -9.92
N CYS A 222 7.31 1.70 -10.65
CA CYS A 222 6.45 0.63 -10.12
C CYS A 222 7.27 -0.52 -9.51
N THR A 223 8.43 -0.83 -10.11
CA THR A 223 9.31 -1.90 -9.65
C THR A 223 10.09 -1.58 -8.39
N SER A 224 10.08 -0.34 -7.89
CA SER A 224 10.64 0.00 -6.57
C SER A 224 9.86 -0.68 -5.45
N CYS A 225 8.55 -0.83 -5.62
CA CYS A 225 7.67 -1.48 -4.64
C CYS A 225 7.29 -2.91 -5.05
N HIS A 226 7.01 -3.13 -6.34
CA HIS A 226 6.51 -4.41 -6.85
C HIS A 226 7.59 -5.24 -7.56
N ASP A 227 7.55 -6.54 -7.35
CA ASP A 227 8.28 -7.53 -8.14
C ASP A 227 7.32 -8.66 -8.54
N PRO A 228 6.87 -8.73 -9.80
CA PRO A 228 5.94 -9.78 -10.22
C PRO A 228 6.52 -11.19 -10.10
N HIS A 229 7.84 -11.31 -9.88
CA HIS A 229 8.50 -12.60 -9.71
C HIS A 229 8.53 -13.07 -8.26
N VAL A 230 8.09 -12.27 -7.28
CA VAL A 230 8.14 -12.69 -5.87
C VAL A 230 6.76 -13.05 -5.35
N ARG A 231 6.75 -14.05 -4.47
CA ARG A 231 5.63 -14.37 -3.60
C ARG A 231 6.13 -14.59 -2.19
N ASP A 232 5.20 -14.71 -1.26
CA ASP A 232 5.49 -15.21 0.07
C ASP A 232 5.10 -16.69 0.19
N THR A 233 5.75 -17.38 1.12
CA THR A 233 5.49 -18.79 1.42
C THR A 233 4.47 -19.00 2.55
N VAL A 234 4.21 -17.96 3.35
CA VAL A 234 3.35 -17.98 4.54
C VAL A 234 2.13 -17.08 4.36
N VAL A 235 2.32 -15.87 3.81
CA VAL A 235 1.29 -14.85 3.62
C VAL A 235 0.88 -14.80 2.14
N GLN A 236 -0.24 -15.44 1.80
CA GLN A 236 -0.60 -15.64 0.39
C GLN A 236 -0.79 -14.35 -0.44
N ASN A 237 -1.04 -13.19 0.18
CA ASN A 237 -1.30 -11.94 -0.55
C ASN A 237 -0.41 -10.75 -0.14
N ILE A 238 0.84 -10.82 -0.55
CA ILE A 238 1.81 -9.71 -0.42
C ILE A 238 1.71 -8.66 -1.52
N LYS A 239 0.75 -8.77 -2.46
CA LYS A 239 0.61 -7.83 -3.59
C LYS A 239 1.89 -7.65 -4.41
N PHE A 240 2.71 -8.69 -4.50
CA PHE A 240 4.03 -8.67 -5.17
C PHE A 240 5.00 -7.66 -4.55
N LEU A 241 4.77 -7.20 -3.32
CA LEU A 241 5.62 -6.21 -2.68
C LEU A 241 6.97 -6.82 -2.30
N ARG A 242 8.05 -6.08 -2.59
CA ARG A 242 9.42 -6.47 -2.23
C ARG A 242 9.64 -6.57 -0.72
N LEU A 243 8.94 -5.72 0.03
CA LEU A 243 9.03 -5.57 1.48
C LEU A 243 7.67 -5.81 2.13
N HIS A 244 7.58 -5.69 3.46
CA HIS A 244 6.34 -6.00 4.18
C HIS A 244 5.19 -5.07 3.77
N ARG A 245 4.04 -5.69 3.48
CA ARG A 245 2.78 -4.98 3.20
C ARG A 245 2.18 -4.35 4.45
N PHE A 246 2.41 -4.97 5.60
CA PHE A 246 1.85 -4.60 6.90
C PHE A 246 2.98 -4.48 7.91
N GLN A 247 2.82 -3.60 8.89
CA GLN A 247 3.77 -3.46 9.98
C GLN A 247 3.78 -4.75 10.82
N GLN A 248 4.96 -5.27 11.17
CA GLN A 248 5.09 -6.53 11.93
C GLN A 248 5.29 -6.32 13.43
N VAL A 249 5.91 -5.21 13.82
CA VAL A 249 6.18 -4.80 15.21
C VAL A 249 5.91 -3.31 15.37
N GLU A 250 5.66 -2.80 16.58
CA GLU A 250 5.53 -1.35 16.75
C GLU A 250 6.77 -0.62 16.19
N PRO A 251 6.59 0.41 15.36
CA PRO A 251 7.71 1.06 14.70
C PRO A 251 8.59 1.73 15.75
N VAL A 252 9.91 1.62 15.55
CA VAL A 252 10.91 2.31 16.35
C VAL A 252 11.58 3.36 15.47
N GLY A 253 11.88 4.52 16.04
CA GLY A 253 12.58 5.58 15.30
C GLY A 253 13.97 5.14 14.86
N GLY A 254 14.45 5.68 13.74
CA GLY A 254 15.80 5.44 13.23
C GLY A 254 15.82 4.89 11.80
N GLN A 255 16.68 3.89 11.58
CA GLN A 255 16.88 3.26 10.27
C GLN A 255 15.74 2.28 9.97
N PHE A 256 15.37 2.18 8.70
CA PHE A 256 14.37 1.23 8.23
C PHE A 256 14.79 -0.22 8.48
N ASP A 257 13.88 -1.03 9.05
CA ASP A 257 14.08 -2.48 9.20
C ASP A 257 13.22 -3.27 8.20
N ALA A 258 13.87 -3.77 7.14
CA ALA A 258 13.24 -4.58 6.10
C ALA A 258 12.55 -5.87 6.61
N GLY A 259 12.87 -6.32 7.83
CA GLY A 259 12.29 -7.52 8.45
C GLY A 259 11.03 -7.26 9.28
N SER A 260 10.67 -5.99 9.52
CA SER A 260 9.50 -5.66 10.33
C SER A 260 8.68 -4.46 9.87
N ASP A 261 9.31 -3.51 9.20
CA ASP A 261 8.66 -2.25 8.83
C ASP A 261 7.85 -2.39 7.55
N ILE A 262 6.69 -1.75 7.53
CA ILE A 262 5.89 -1.58 6.31
C ILE A 262 6.72 -0.87 5.24
N ILE A 263 6.59 -1.32 3.99
CA ILE A 263 7.40 -0.86 2.84
C ILE A 263 7.47 0.67 2.69
N CYS A 264 6.40 1.39 3.04
CA CYS A 264 6.33 2.84 2.98
C CYS A 264 7.46 3.51 3.78
N LEU A 265 7.81 2.95 4.94
CA LEU A 265 8.86 3.48 5.81
C LEU A 265 10.28 3.31 5.25
N GLY A 266 10.44 2.53 4.16
CA GLY A 266 11.69 2.43 3.42
C GLY A 266 12.02 3.72 2.66
N CYS A 267 11.04 4.58 2.39
CA CYS A 267 11.24 5.88 1.75
C CYS A 267 10.72 7.06 2.57
N HIS A 268 9.68 6.86 3.38
CA HIS A 268 9.07 7.91 4.20
C HIS A 268 9.52 7.78 5.67
N ASP A 269 10.11 8.85 6.20
CA ASP A 269 10.44 9.01 7.62
C ASP A 269 9.49 10.06 8.22
N LYS A 270 8.33 9.59 8.67
CA LYS A 270 7.22 10.45 9.12
C LYS A 270 7.40 10.87 10.58
N GLU A 271 7.52 12.17 10.81
CA GLU A 271 7.59 12.71 12.16
C GLU A 271 6.28 12.40 12.90
N GLY A 272 6.37 12.02 14.18
CA GLY A 272 5.21 11.69 15.00
C GLY A 272 4.55 10.33 14.70
N TRP A 273 4.96 9.57 13.68
CA TRP A 273 4.40 8.22 13.44
C TRP A 273 4.75 7.25 14.58
N VAL A 274 6.03 7.22 14.97
CA VAL A 274 6.51 6.41 16.09
C VAL A 274 5.89 6.88 17.40
N GLY A 275 5.17 5.98 18.08
CA GLY A 275 4.46 6.28 19.31
C GLY A 275 3.09 6.93 19.13
N SER A 276 2.64 7.16 17.89
CA SER A 276 1.26 7.59 17.62
C SER A 276 0.24 6.52 18.04
N ALA A 277 -1.01 6.93 18.28
CA ALA A 277 -2.10 6.01 18.57
C ALA A 277 -2.28 4.97 17.44
N HIS A 278 -2.19 5.39 16.18
CA HIS A 278 -2.37 4.52 15.00
C HIS A 278 -1.21 3.57 14.72
N ALA A 279 -0.05 3.75 15.37
CA ALA A 279 1.09 2.85 15.30
C ALA A 279 1.28 2.04 16.60
N ASN A 280 0.39 2.19 17.57
CA ASN A 280 0.51 1.58 18.89
C ASN A 280 -0.40 0.35 19.02
N SER A 281 0.20 -0.79 19.38
CA SER A 281 -0.46 -2.09 19.46
C SER A 281 -1.41 -2.27 20.64
N VAL A 282 -1.42 -1.33 21.58
CA VAL A 282 -2.34 -1.29 22.73
C VAL A 282 -3.51 -0.34 22.48
N THR A 283 -3.31 0.68 21.63
CA THR A 283 -4.30 1.74 21.39
C THR A 283 -5.11 1.50 20.13
N ALA A 284 -4.49 0.96 19.08
CA ALA A 284 -5.14 0.67 17.80
C ALA A 284 -5.19 -0.85 17.57
N ASP A 285 -5.68 -1.58 18.56
CA ASP A 285 -5.78 -3.04 18.56
C ASP A 285 -7.11 -3.56 17.97
N GLU A 286 -8.01 -2.65 17.57
CA GLU A 286 -9.22 -3.00 16.86
C GLU A 286 -8.90 -3.76 15.58
N THR A 287 -9.75 -4.72 15.25
CA THR A 287 -9.54 -5.60 14.10
C THR A 287 -10.55 -5.31 13.02
N TYR A 288 -10.13 -5.43 11.77
CA TYR A 288 -11.00 -5.25 10.61
C TYR A 288 -12.16 -6.26 10.60
N ASP A 289 -13.35 -5.77 10.25
CA ASP A 289 -14.50 -6.61 9.89
C ASP A 289 -14.12 -7.57 8.74
N PRO A 290 -14.57 -8.84 8.74
CA PRO A 290 -14.20 -9.79 7.70
C PRO A 290 -14.54 -9.36 6.27
N THR A 291 -15.67 -8.68 6.06
CA THR A 291 -16.10 -8.20 4.73
C THR A 291 -15.20 -7.04 4.29
N ALA A 292 -14.98 -6.09 5.20
CA ALA A 292 -14.08 -4.96 4.96
C ALA A 292 -12.65 -5.44 4.67
N ALA A 293 -12.13 -6.37 5.47
CA ALA A 293 -10.81 -6.98 5.29
C ALA A 293 -10.70 -7.68 3.93
N ALA A 294 -11.69 -8.49 3.55
CA ALA A 294 -11.70 -9.20 2.28
C ALA A 294 -11.66 -8.25 1.08
N LEU A 295 -12.44 -7.15 1.12
CA LEU A 295 -12.47 -6.15 0.05
C LEU A 295 -11.09 -5.52 -0.21
N ARG A 296 -10.30 -5.25 0.84
CA ARG A 296 -8.92 -4.75 0.72
C ARG A 296 -7.85 -5.83 0.76
N ASP A 297 -8.24 -7.10 0.62
CA ASP A 297 -7.30 -8.22 0.58
C ASP A 297 -6.41 -8.27 1.84
N PHE A 298 -6.94 -7.86 2.99
CA PHE A 298 -6.26 -7.93 4.28
C PHE A 298 -6.45 -9.32 4.89
N PRO A 299 -5.46 -9.82 5.66
CA PRO A 299 -5.64 -11.02 6.47
C PRO A 299 -6.84 -10.86 7.42
N ALA A 300 -7.52 -11.98 7.72
CA ALA A 300 -8.59 -11.98 8.71
C ALA A 300 -8.06 -11.51 10.07
N ASN A 301 -8.85 -10.68 10.75
CA ASN A 301 -8.52 -10.08 12.05
C ASN A 301 -7.22 -9.26 12.05
N LEU A 302 -6.81 -8.68 10.91
CA LEU A 302 -5.69 -7.74 10.90
C LEU A 302 -6.03 -6.56 11.83
N PRO A 303 -5.18 -6.24 12.82
CA PRO A 303 -5.40 -5.09 13.69
C PRO A 303 -5.00 -3.79 13.00
N VAL A 304 -5.63 -2.69 13.39
CA VAL A 304 -5.42 -1.34 12.82
C VAL A 304 -3.95 -0.95 12.87
N TRP A 305 -3.25 -1.15 13.98
CA TRP A 305 -1.83 -0.78 14.08
C TRP A 305 -0.93 -1.52 13.08
N GLN A 306 -1.26 -2.76 12.68
CA GLN A 306 -0.50 -3.51 11.66
C GLN A 306 -0.84 -3.07 10.24
N ALA A 307 -2.10 -2.69 9.98
CA ALA A 307 -2.47 -2.05 8.72
C ALA A 307 -1.72 -0.72 8.53
N GLY A 308 -1.46 0.00 9.64
CA GLY A 308 -0.56 1.16 9.69
C GLY A 308 -0.97 2.24 8.68
N CYS A 309 -0.06 2.58 7.77
CA CYS A 309 -0.28 3.59 6.73
C CYS A 309 -1.50 3.27 5.84
N LEU A 310 -1.82 1.99 5.63
CA LEU A 310 -2.92 1.53 4.76
C LEU A 310 -4.32 1.75 5.37
N ASN A 311 -4.40 2.21 6.62
CA ASN A 311 -5.67 2.64 7.19
C ASN A 311 -6.17 3.94 6.53
N CYS A 312 -5.24 4.83 6.19
CA CYS A 312 -5.57 6.16 5.66
C CYS A 312 -5.17 6.32 4.20
N HIS A 313 -4.08 5.69 3.77
CA HIS A 313 -3.57 5.83 2.41
C HIS A 313 -3.82 4.58 1.57
N ASP A 314 -4.14 4.79 0.29
CA ASP A 314 -4.11 3.75 -0.74
C ASP A 314 -3.28 4.27 -1.91
N THR A 315 -2.26 3.50 -2.31
CA THR A 315 -1.37 3.88 -3.42
C THR A 315 -2.08 3.87 -4.76
N HIS A 316 -3.28 3.30 -4.83
CA HIS A 316 -4.15 3.29 -6.00
C HIS A 316 -5.58 3.60 -5.53
N THR A 317 -5.80 4.81 -5.02
CA THR A 317 -7.05 5.17 -4.32
C THR A 317 -8.24 5.38 -5.27
N VAL A 318 -9.41 5.68 -4.72
CA VAL A 318 -10.61 6.06 -5.49
C VAL A 318 -10.33 7.32 -6.33
N GLN A 319 -10.86 7.35 -7.55
CA GLN A 319 -10.74 8.53 -8.42
C GLN A 319 -11.39 9.75 -7.75
N GLY A 320 -10.71 10.89 -7.77
CA GLY A 320 -11.19 12.13 -7.16
C GLY A 320 -10.76 12.34 -5.70
N ALA A 321 -10.15 11.35 -5.04
CA ALA A 321 -9.51 11.57 -3.75
C ALA A 321 -8.23 12.41 -3.88
N THR A 322 -7.96 13.25 -2.89
CA THR A 322 -6.72 14.02 -2.77
C THR A 322 -5.74 13.30 -1.84
N ARG A 323 -4.44 13.62 -1.96
CA ARG A 323 -3.38 13.17 -1.02
C ARG A 323 -3.29 11.64 -0.85
N LEU A 324 -3.77 10.91 -1.87
CA LEU A 324 -3.87 9.44 -1.89
C LEU A 324 -4.60 8.87 -0.67
N LEU A 325 -5.54 9.64 -0.11
CA LEU A 325 -6.37 9.17 0.98
C LEU A 325 -7.37 8.15 0.47
N ARG A 326 -7.52 7.08 1.24
CA ARG A 326 -8.33 5.92 0.90
C ARG A 326 -9.81 6.24 1.04
N GLU A 327 -10.56 6.05 -0.05
CA GLU A 327 -12.03 6.23 -0.08
C GLU A 327 -12.47 7.64 0.39
N ALA A 328 -11.59 8.64 0.19
CA ALA A 328 -11.74 10.01 0.64
C ALA A 328 -12.50 10.90 -0.37
N THR A 329 -13.70 10.48 -0.75
CA THR A 329 -14.58 11.23 -1.66
C THR A 329 -16.01 11.28 -1.15
N ASP A 330 -16.78 12.26 -1.62
CA ASP A 330 -18.21 12.41 -1.32
C ASP A 330 -19.11 11.36 -2.02
N SER A 331 -18.53 10.37 -2.71
CA SER A 331 -19.28 9.33 -3.41
C SER A 331 -20.07 8.46 -2.43
N ILE A 332 -21.35 8.29 -2.71
CA ILE A 332 -22.26 7.41 -1.95
C ILE A 332 -22.23 5.95 -2.42
N SER A 333 -21.38 5.62 -3.40
CA SER A 333 -21.25 4.25 -3.91
C SER A 333 -20.51 3.37 -2.90
N VAL A 334 -20.83 2.07 -2.89
CA VAL A 334 -20.13 1.09 -2.05
C VAL A 334 -19.65 -0.07 -2.94
N PRO A 335 -18.33 -0.22 -3.15
CA PRO A 335 -17.25 0.68 -2.74
C PRO A 335 -17.34 2.05 -3.42
N LYS A 336 -16.65 3.06 -2.84
CA LYS A 336 -16.64 4.41 -3.41
C LYS A 336 -15.99 4.41 -4.80
N SER A 337 -16.61 5.17 -5.69
CA SER A 337 -16.20 5.32 -7.09
C SER A 337 -16.43 6.77 -7.51
N GLY A 338 -15.36 7.46 -7.92
CA GLY A 338 -15.42 8.89 -8.24
C GLY A 338 -15.80 9.74 -7.02
N GLY A 339 -16.44 10.88 -7.30
CA GLY A 339 -16.81 11.88 -6.30
C GLY A 339 -15.83 13.05 -6.26
N SER A 340 -16.21 14.08 -5.52
CA SER A 340 -15.33 15.20 -5.17
C SER A 340 -14.48 14.83 -3.95
N PRO A 341 -13.31 15.47 -3.75
CA PRO A 341 -12.52 15.27 -2.54
C PRO A 341 -13.35 15.50 -1.27
N ALA A 342 -13.21 14.60 -0.31
CA ALA A 342 -13.79 14.68 1.04
C ALA A 342 -12.91 13.87 1.99
N GLN A 343 -11.93 14.52 2.61
CA GLN A 343 -10.85 13.84 3.35
C GLN A 343 -11.35 13.14 4.62
N GLU A 344 -12.35 13.73 5.25
CA GLU A 344 -12.95 13.25 6.51
C GLU A 344 -13.54 11.85 6.33
N GLU A 345 -13.99 11.52 5.12
CA GLU A 345 -14.52 10.21 4.77
C GLU A 345 -13.49 9.08 4.94
N ALA A 346 -12.18 9.38 4.86
CA ALA A 346 -11.15 8.41 5.21
C ALA A 346 -11.19 8.08 6.72
N CYS A 347 -11.42 9.08 7.56
CA CYS A 347 -11.45 8.95 9.00
C CYS A 347 -12.75 8.31 9.49
N TYR A 348 -13.89 8.71 8.92
CA TYR A 348 -15.22 8.21 9.29
C TYR A 348 -15.40 6.71 9.04
N GLN A 349 -14.55 6.08 8.24
CA GLN A 349 -14.53 4.64 8.10
C GLN A 349 -14.33 3.91 9.42
N CYS A 350 -13.53 4.46 10.34
CA CYS A 350 -13.26 3.87 11.65
C CYS A 350 -13.83 4.72 12.80
N HIS A 351 -13.76 6.05 12.67
CA HIS A 351 -14.18 7.01 13.69
C HIS A 351 -15.64 7.44 13.55
N SER A 352 -16.53 6.45 13.45
CA SER A 352 -17.96 6.63 13.36
C SER A 352 -18.73 5.46 13.97
N SER A 353 -20.01 5.67 14.21
CA SER A 353 -20.96 4.60 14.55
C SER A 353 -21.35 3.68 13.38
N GLY A 354 -21.00 4.01 12.13
CA GLY A 354 -21.57 3.35 10.94
C GLY A 354 -20.60 2.94 9.83
N GLY A 355 -19.30 3.22 9.94
CA GLY A 355 -18.32 3.03 8.86
C GLY A 355 -18.06 1.58 8.43
N ALA A 356 -18.51 0.60 9.24
CA ALA A 356 -18.49 -0.83 8.93
C ALA A 356 -17.11 -1.39 8.50
N VAL A 357 -16.01 -0.78 8.96
CA VAL A 357 -14.65 -1.25 8.67
C VAL A 357 -14.08 -2.08 9.81
N LEU A 358 -14.47 -1.80 11.05
CA LEU A 358 -13.94 -2.46 12.24
C LEU A 358 -14.98 -3.37 12.90
N ASN A 359 -14.50 -4.44 13.53
CA ASN A 359 -15.34 -5.33 14.32
C ASN A 359 -15.98 -4.56 15.48
N ASN A 360 -17.29 -4.79 15.69
CA ASN A 360 -18.09 -4.16 16.75
C ASN A 360 -18.25 -2.63 16.63
N GLN A 361 -17.91 -2.04 15.48
CA GLN A 361 -18.13 -0.62 15.21
C GLN A 361 -19.60 -0.24 15.42
N GLY A 362 -19.84 0.87 16.13
CA GLY A 362 -21.18 1.35 16.47
C GLY A 362 -21.89 0.59 17.61
N THR A 363 -21.26 -0.41 18.22
CA THR A 363 -21.82 -1.08 19.40
C THR A 363 -21.51 -0.33 20.70
N VAL A 364 -22.21 -0.65 21.79
CA VAL A 364 -22.09 0.04 23.10
C VAL A 364 -20.68 0.00 23.69
N ASN A 365 -19.83 -0.95 23.29
CA ASN A 365 -18.47 -1.11 23.79
C ASN A 365 -17.41 -0.80 22.71
N PHE A 366 -17.78 -0.07 21.66
CA PHE A 366 -16.80 0.38 20.67
C PHE A 366 -16.00 1.54 21.25
N GLU A 367 -14.69 1.36 21.39
CA GLU A 367 -13.82 2.27 22.15
C GLU A 367 -13.23 3.40 21.28
N VAL A 368 -13.26 3.23 19.96
CA VAL A 368 -12.78 4.23 19.00
C VAL A 368 -13.66 5.48 19.06
N PRO A 369 -13.07 6.69 19.20
CA PRO A 369 -13.83 7.93 19.22
C PRO A 369 -14.65 8.15 17.94
N ASP A 370 -15.92 8.51 18.11
CA ASP A 370 -16.83 8.89 17.01
C ASP A 370 -16.63 10.38 16.69
N ILE A 371 -15.74 10.67 15.75
CA ILE A 371 -15.47 12.06 15.32
C ILE A 371 -16.49 12.53 14.28
N GLU A 372 -17.12 11.61 13.54
CA GLU A 372 -18.15 11.95 12.54
C GLU A 372 -19.30 12.72 13.20
N THR A 373 -19.75 12.27 14.38
CA THR A 373 -20.82 12.93 15.12
C THR A 373 -20.46 14.36 15.54
N ASP A 374 -19.20 14.60 15.90
CA ASP A 374 -18.72 15.94 16.28
C ASP A 374 -18.74 16.89 15.08
N PHE A 375 -18.29 16.39 13.92
CA PHE A 375 -18.32 17.09 12.64
C PHE A 375 -19.75 17.36 12.16
N LEU A 376 -20.71 16.45 12.42
CA LEU A 376 -22.13 16.62 12.07
C LEU A 376 -22.97 17.38 13.11
N SER A 377 -22.34 17.94 14.15
CA SER A 377 -23.06 18.65 15.22
C SER A 377 -23.78 19.92 14.74
N LEU A 378 -24.89 20.32 15.39
CA LEU A 378 -25.67 21.50 14.97
C LEU A 378 -24.88 22.82 14.90
N ARG A 379 -23.71 22.89 15.55
CA ARG A 379 -22.82 24.05 15.54
C ARG A 379 -21.41 23.60 15.16
N HIS A 380 -21.19 23.43 13.87
CA HIS A 380 -19.88 23.16 13.30
C HIS A 380 -19.48 24.28 12.33
N MET A 381 -18.19 24.38 12.02
CA MET A 381 -17.75 25.08 10.80
C MET A 381 -18.16 24.22 9.59
N PRO A 382 -18.46 24.78 8.41
CA PRO A 382 -18.68 23.97 7.22
C PRO A 382 -17.52 22.99 7.04
N ILE A 383 -17.79 21.78 6.55
CA ILE A 383 -16.76 20.73 6.37
C ILE A 383 -16.46 20.57 4.88
N ALA A 384 -17.49 20.60 4.05
CA ALA A 384 -17.33 20.59 2.60
C ALA A 384 -17.56 22.01 2.04
N ILE A 385 -16.51 22.62 1.51
CA ILE A 385 -16.62 23.67 0.48
C ILE A 385 -16.24 23.03 -0.84
N GLN A 386 -17.06 23.24 -1.88
CA GLN A 386 -16.77 22.77 -3.23
C GLN A 386 -16.51 23.98 -4.15
N PRO A 387 -15.30 24.10 -4.76
CA PRO A 387 -14.14 23.22 -4.61
C PRO A 387 -13.46 23.36 -3.23
N GLU A 388 -12.76 22.30 -2.79
CA GLU A 388 -11.87 22.32 -1.61
C GLU A 388 -10.94 23.53 -1.72
N VAL A 389 -10.88 24.37 -0.67
CA VAL A 389 -10.00 25.55 -0.67
C VAL A 389 -8.84 25.45 0.33
N HIS A 390 -8.81 24.44 1.21
CA HIS A 390 -7.60 24.13 1.97
C HIS A 390 -6.59 23.43 1.06
N ASP A 391 -5.34 23.85 1.18
CA ASP A 391 -4.30 23.43 0.25
C ASP A 391 -2.94 23.37 0.96
N ILE A 392 -2.70 22.23 1.61
CA ILE A 392 -1.43 21.90 2.26
C ILE A 392 -0.26 22.08 1.31
N GLY A 393 0.83 22.68 1.79
CA GLY A 393 2.02 22.99 1.00
C GLY A 393 2.04 24.43 0.47
N THR A 394 0.95 25.17 0.60
CA THR A 394 0.88 26.58 0.12
C THR A 394 1.42 27.61 1.10
N ALA A 395 1.79 27.20 2.33
CA ALA A 395 2.36 28.13 3.31
C ALA A 395 3.74 28.63 2.84
N PRO A 396 4.09 29.90 3.11
CA PRO A 396 5.44 30.42 2.88
C PRO A 396 6.40 29.97 4.00
N ALA A 397 6.54 28.65 4.17
CA ALA A 397 7.41 28.00 5.14
C ALA A 397 8.36 27.02 4.42
N LEU A 398 9.37 26.54 5.14
CA LEU A 398 10.20 25.43 4.66
C LEU A 398 9.41 24.14 4.83
N GLN A 399 9.42 23.25 3.82
CA GLN A 399 8.73 21.95 3.86
C GLN A 399 7.26 22.04 4.29
N PRO A 400 6.46 22.97 3.73
CA PRO A 400 5.11 23.22 4.22
C PRO A 400 4.17 22.01 4.05
N GLY A 401 4.47 21.11 3.11
CA GLY A 401 3.69 19.88 2.91
C GLY A 401 3.78 18.91 4.09
N LYS A 402 4.99 18.74 4.65
CA LYS A 402 5.26 17.78 5.73
C LYS A 402 4.46 18.09 7.00
N ASP A 403 4.40 19.37 7.35
CA ASP A 403 3.78 19.89 8.58
C ASP A 403 2.31 20.28 8.37
N LEU A 404 1.71 19.84 7.24
CA LEU A 404 0.36 20.19 6.82
C LEU A 404 0.07 21.70 6.86
N LEU A 405 1.07 22.52 6.51
CA LEU A 405 0.98 23.97 6.56
C LEU A 405 0.42 24.53 5.25
N GLU A 406 -0.50 25.46 5.37
CA GLU A 406 -1.11 26.15 4.24
C GLU A 406 -1.17 27.67 4.42
N SER A 407 -1.51 28.38 3.36
CA SER A 407 -1.55 29.84 3.42
C SER A 407 -2.66 30.34 4.34
N GLN A 408 -2.36 31.35 5.15
CA GLN A 408 -3.35 31.94 6.05
C GLN A 408 -4.59 32.51 5.33
N THR A 409 -4.45 32.88 4.04
CA THR A 409 -5.58 33.34 3.23
C THR A 409 -6.55 32.21 2.93
N LEU A 410 -6.06 30.99 2.69
CA LEU A 410 -6.91 29.80 2.51
C LEU A 410 -7.58 29.40 3.83
N LEU A 411 -6.88 29.51 4.96
CA LEU A 411 -7.48 29.46 6.32
C LEU A 411 -8.47 30.60 6.63
N GLY A 412 -8.69 31.52 5.70
CA GLY A 412 -9.68 32.59 5.81
C GLY A 412 -9.23 33.83 6.60
N LYS A 413 -7.92 34.01 6.82
CA LYS A 413 -7.35 35.30 7.21
C LYS A 413 -7.50 36.27 6.03
N THR A 414 -8.29 37.32 6.21
CA THR A 414 -8.68 38.28 5.16
C THR A 414 -9.61 37.76 4.06
N ALA A 415 -9.95 36.47 4.07
CA ALA A 415 -10.93 35.85 3.16
C ALA A 415 -11.94 34.96 3.93
N PRO A 416 -12.85 35.53 4.74
CA PRO A 416 -13.73 34.76 5.63
C PRO A 416 -14.59 33.70 4.96
N GLN A 417 -14.85 33.83 3.65
CA GLN A 417 -15.57 32.85 2.84
C GLN A 417 -14.83 31.52 2.66
N ASN A 418 -13.52 31.47 2.91
CA ASN A 418 -12.72 30.25 2.83
C ASN A 418 -12.73 29.46 4.16
N ARG A 419 -13.37 29.98 5.21
CA ARG A 419 -13.34 29.34 6.52
C ARG A 419 -14.23 28.09 6.53
N HIS A 420 -13.59 26.94 6.58
CA HIS A 420 -14.18 25.64 6.89
C HIS A 420 -13.27 24.91 7.87
N VAL A 421 -13.62 23.67 8.21
CA VAL A 421 -12.78 22.77 9.01
C VAL A 421 -12.69 21.44 8.29
N GLU A 422 -11.47 21.02 8.05
CA GLU A 422 -11.12 19.69 7.58
C GLU A 422 -10.42 18.89 8.69
N CYS A 423 -10.31 17.57 8.50
CA CYS A 423 -9.52 16.73 9.40
C CYS A 423 -8.07 17.24 9.53
N THR A 424 -7.46 17.64 8.43
CA THR A 424 -6.09 18.18 8.37
C THR A 424 -5.91 19.44 9.24
N ASP A 425 -6.94 20.28 9.36
CA ASP A 425 -6.91 21.48 10.22
C ASP A 425 -6.88 21.15 11.71
N CYS A 426 -7.47 20.01 12.10
CA CYS A 426 -7.52 19.54 13.48
C CYS A 426 -6.30 18.70 13.87
N HIS A 427 -5.54 18.22 12.88
CA HIS A 427 -4.41 17.29 13.07
C HIS A 427 -3.03 17.95 13.10
N ASN A 428 -2.95 19.28 13.14
CA ASN A 428 -1.72 20.04 13.34
C ASN A 428 -1.72 20.71 14.74
N PRO A 429 -1.31 20.01 15.83
CA PRO A 429 -1.30 20.57 17.18
C PRO A 429 -0.28 21.70 17.41
#